data_AF-A0A452YM85-F1
#
_entry.id   AF-A0A452YM85-F1
#
_cell.length_a   1.000
_cell.length_b   1.000
_cell.length_c   1.000
_cell.angle_alpha   90.00
_cell.angle_beta   90.00
_cell.angle_gamma   90.00
#
_symmetry.space_group_name_H-M   'P 1'
#
loop_
_entity.id
_entity.type
_entity.pdbx_description
1 polymer ?
#
loop_
_entity_poly.entity_id
_entity_poly.type
_entity_poly.pdbx_seq_one_letter_code
_entity_poly.pdbx_strand_id
1 'polypeptide(L)'
;MGSNLREILDNVSYPEIFLSFPNAKEKKRIESKEKAILEFYQQFACVGGDLVFSQSPYARNYKGRIGRRNMNRRLNLDIPQNNTFLLPRDVLAATDHLIGMKFGTGILDDDDMNHLKNKRIRSVADLLQDQFGLALGRLQHAVQKTIRRVFIRQSKPTPQTLVTPTSTSILLITTYETFFGTYPLSQVFDQTNPLTQTVHG
;
A
#
# COMPACT_ATOMS: atom_id res chain seq x y z
N MET A 1 7.82 8.77 9.46
CA MET A 1 8.98 8.83 8.53
C MET A 1 10.32 9.02 9.24
N GLY A 2 10.37 9.62 10.44
CA GLY A 2 11.60 9.65 11.26
C GLY A 2 12.59 10.78 10.93
N SER A 3 12.26 11.67 9.99
CA SER A 3 13.07 12.83 9.63
C SER A 3 13.10 13.90 10.72
N ASN A 4 14.23 14.59 10.86
CA ASN A 4 14.36 15.76 11.72
C ASN A 4 13.70 17.00 11.09
N LEU A 5 13.32 18.00 11.90
CA LEU A 5 12.80 19.27 11.38
C LEU A 5 13.79 19.94 10.42
N ARG A 6 15.09 19.92 10.75
CA ARG A 6 16.15 20.46 9.86
C ARG A 6 16.17 19.75 8.52
N GLU A 7 16.21 18.42 8.53
CA GLU A 7 16.16 17.59 7.31
C GLU A 7 14.91 17.87 6.47
N ILE A 8 13.76 18.13 7.11
CA ILE A 8 12.53 18.48 6.39
C ILE A 8 12.70 19.84 5.71
N LEU A 9 13.16 20.86 6.43
CA LEU A 9 13.33 22.21 5.91
C LEU A 9 14.37 22.28 4.77
N ASP A 10 15.44 21.48 4.87
CA ASP A 10 16.49 21.41 3.84
C ASP A 10 16.00 20.75 2.54
N ASN A 11 14.93 19.95 2.59
CA ASN A 11 14.42 19.17 1.46
C ASN A 11 13.08 19.67 0.90
N VAL A 12 12.61 20.83 1.36
CA VAL A 12 11.31 21.42 1.02
C VAL A 12 11.51 22.73 0.26
N SER A 13 10.66 22.96 -0.74
CA SER A 13 10.73 24.14 -1.61
C SER A 13 10.15 25.39 -0.95
N TYR A 14 9.26 25.22 0.04
CA TYR A 14 8.53 26.31 0.70
C TYR A 14 8.67 26.27 2.24
N PRO A 15 9.88 26.40 2.81
CA PRO A 15 10.11 26.21 4.25
C PRO A 15 9.26 27.14 5.14
N GLU A 16 9.04 28.38 4.71
CA GLU A 16 8.21 29.36 5.45
C GLU A 16 6.78 28.89 5.68
N ILE A 17 6.19 28.21 4.69
CA ILE A 17 4.83 27.68 4.79
C ILE A 17 4.82 26.53 5.81
N PHE A 18 5.85 25.67 5.79
CA PHE A 18 5.97 24.58 6.77
C PHE A 18 6.14 25.10 8.19
N LEU A 19 6.87 26.20 8.37
CA LEU A 19 7.04 26.89 9.65
C LEU A 19 5.79 27.65 10.10
N SER A 20 4.84 27.92 9.19
CA SER A 20 3.59 28.63 9.50
C SER A 20 2.46 27.73 10.01
N PHE A 21 2.47 26.43 9.69
CA PHE A 21 1.48 25.47 10.20
C PHE A 21 1.37 25.33 11.75
N PRO A 22 2.40 25.60 12.58
CA PRO A 22 2.30 25.42 14.04
C PRO A 22 1.35 26.34 14.82
N ASN A 23 0.54 27.21 14.21
CA ASN A 23 -0.18 28.28 14.96
C ASN A 23 -1.71 28.32 14.86
N ALA A 24 -2.39 27.31 14.30
CA ALA A 24 -3.86 27.28 14.31
C ALA A 24 -4.42 26.46 15.50
N LYS A 25 -4.48 27.10 16.66
CA LYS A 25 -5.35 26.78 17.83
C LYS A 25 -4.88 25.82 18.94
N GLU A 26 -3.91 24.91 18.77
CA GLU A 26 -3.45 24.09 19.92
C GLU A 26 -1.92 23.94 19.99
N LYS A 27 -1.34 24.49 21.06
CA LYS A 27 0.08 24.33 21.43
C LYS A 27 0.35 22.87 21.80
N LYS A 28 0.77 22.06 20.82
CA LYS A 28 1.75 21.01 21.07
C LYS A 28 2.87 21.19 20.06
N ARG A 29 3.88 21.95 20.46
CA ARG A 29 5.17 21.93 19.78
C ARG A 29 5.66 20.49 19.86
N ILE A 30 5.61 19.78 18.74
CA ILE A 30 6.12 18.41 18.63
C ILE A 30 7.64 18.54 18.53
N GLU A 31 8.30 18.76 19.67
CA GLU A 31 9.74 19.00 19.71
C GLU A 31 10.55 17.70 19.53
N SER A 32 9.95 16.54 19.85
CA SER A 32 10.61 15.23 19.71
C SER A 32 9.90 14.34 18.68
N LYS A 33 10.70 13.62 17.89
CA LYS A 33 10.24 12.59 16.94
C LYS A 33 9.34 11.56 17.62
N GLU A 34 9.69 11.15 18.83
CA GLU A 34 8.96 10.15 19.60
C GLU A 34 7.56 10.62 19.97
N LYS A 35 7.44 11.90 20.34
CA LYS A 35 6.16 12.54 20.62
C LYS A 35 5.29 12.66 19.36
N ALA A 36 5.90 12.95 18.21
CA ALA A 36 5.22 12.99 16.91
C ALA A 36 4.62 11.62 16.57
N ILE A 37 5.42 10.58 16.77
CA ILE A 37 5.02 9.20 16.52
C ILE A 37 3.87 8.83 17.46
N LEU A 38 4.01 9.12 18.77
CA LEU A 38 2.99 8.80 19.77
C LEU A 38 1.65 9.49 19.46
N GLU A 39 1.66 10.77 19.12
CA GLU A 39 0.45 11.53 18.78
C GLU A 39 -0.23 10.99 17.52
N PHE A 40 0.56 10.69 16.48
CA PHE A 40 0.05 10.03 15.27
C PHE A 40 -0.64 8.70 15.61
N TYR A 41 -0.05 7.89 16.48
CA TYR A 41 -0.65 6.64 16.92
C TYR A 41 -1.91 6.84 17.75
N GLN A 42 -1.95 7.84 18.65
CA GLN A 42 -3.15 8.15 19.43
C GLN A 42 -4.33 8.58 18.55
N GLN A 43 -4.06 9.31 17.46
CA GLN A 43 -5.08 9.70 16.49
C GLN A 43 -5.52 8.53 15.60
N PHE A 44 -4.60 7.63 15.25
CA PHE A 44 -4.88 6.51 14.35
C PHE A 44 -5.51 5.31 15.06
N ALA A 45 -5.08 5.03 16.29
CA ALA A 45 -5.61 3.99 17.15
C ALA A 45 -6.32 4.69 18.32
N CYS A 46 -7.66 4.80 18.26
CA CYS A 46 -8.48 5.38 19.33
C CYS A 46 -8.47 4.55 20.64
N VAL A 47 -7.37 3.90 21.04
CA VAL A 47 -7.33 2.91 22.13
C VAL A 47 -6.00 2.96 22.90
N GLY A 48 -6.09 3.13 24.23
CA GLY A 48 -4.98 3.03 25.18
C GLY A 48 -4.56 1.58 25.46
N GLY A 49 -3.76 1.00 24.56
CA GLY A 49 -3.09 -0.29 24.76
C GLY A 49 -1.66 -0.28 24.22
N ASP A 50 -0.84 -1.26 24.60
CA ASP A 50 0.60 -1.32 24.31
C ASP A 50 0.91 -1.15 22.81
N LEU A 51 1.64 -0.06 22.50
CA LEU A 51 2.08 0.30 21.15
C LEU A 51 3.18 -0.67 20.68
N VAL A 52 2.79 -1.75 19.99
CA VAL A 52 3.75 -2.56 19.24
C VAL A 52 4.02 -1.89 17.89
N PHE A 53 5.17 -1.22 17.76
CA PHE A 53 5.68 -0.55 16.55
C PHE A 53 5.99 -1.52 15.37
N SER A 54 5.49 -2.76 15.40
CA SER A 54 5.94 -3.80 14.46
C SER A 54 5.23 -3.80 13.10
N GLN A 55 4.10 -3.11 12.93
CA GLN A 55 3.38 -3.10 11.66
C GLN A 55 2.93 -1.71 11.30
N SER A 56 3.89 -0.89 10.91
CA SER A 56 3.57 0.33 10.17
C SER A 56 2.77 -0.05 8.91
N PRO A 57 1.66 0.64 8.59
CA PRO A 57 1.01 0.59 7.28
C PRO A 57 1.88 1.28 6.20
N TYR A 58 3.19 1.32 6.36
CA TYR A 58 4.20 1.68 5.35
C TYR A 58 5.17 0.52 5.03
N ALA A 59 4.98 -0.67 5.64
CA ALA A 59 5.81 -1.86 5.44
C ALA A 59 5.30 -2.88 4.39
N ARG A 60 4.10 -2.73 3.78
CA ARG A 60 3.66 -3.57 2.65
C ARG A 60 3.79 -2.83 1.34
N ASN A 61 4.56 -3.30 0.36
CA ASN A 61 4.71 -2.72 -0.99
C ASN A 61 3.47 -1.92 -1.52
N TYR A 62 3.39 -0.60 -1.26
CA TYR A 62 2.15 0.17 -1.44
C TYR A 62 1.86 0.53 -2.89
N LYS A 63 2.90 0.64 -3.72
CA LYS A 63 2.76 1.26 -5.05
C LYS A 63 3.05 0.33 -6.22
N GLY A 64 3.61 -0.85 -5.97
CA GLY A 64 4.15 -1.70 -7.03
C GLY A 64 5.13 -0.93 -7.94
N ARG A 65 5.59 -1.56 -9.03
CA ARG A 65 6.51 -0.90 -9.98
C ARG A 65 5.85 0.26 -10.73
N ILE A 66 4.59 0.08 -11.13
CA ILE A 66 3.83 1.06 -11.91
C ILE A 66 3.51 2.30 -11.06
N GLY A 67 3.03 2.15 -9.83
CA GLY A 67 2.72 3.29 -8.96
C GLY A 67 3.97 4.08 -8.57
N ARG A 68 5.12 3.42 -8.39
CA ARG A 68 6.42 4.10 -8.21
C ARG A 68 6.78 4.93 -9.44
N ARG A 69 6.70 4.34 -10.64
CA ARG A 69 6.97 5.04 -11.91
C ARG A 69 6.04 6.25 -12.11
N ASN A 70 4.75 6.10 -11.84
CA ASN A 70 3.78 7.18 -12.00
C ASN A 70 4.02 8.32 -11.01
N MET A 71 4.33 8.00 -9.75
CA MET A 71 4.66 9.02 -8.76
C MET A 71 5.95 9.76 -9.10
N ASN A 72 6.99 9.04 -9.52
CA ASN A 72 8.25 9.67 -9.93
C ASN A 72 8.04 10.65 -11.09
N ARG A 73 7.23 10.26 -12.08
CA ARG A 73 6.89 11.13 -13.21
C ARG A 73 6.11 12.36 -12.76
N ARG A 74 5.14 12.18 -11.86
CA ARG A 74 4.26 13.27 -11.41
C ARG A 74 4.98 14.27 -10.50
N LEU A 75 5.84 13.78 -9.61
CA LEU A 75 6.55 14.60 -8.61
C LEU A 75 7.98 14.97 -9.06
N ASN A 76 8.36 14.64 -10.30
CA ASN A 76 9.71 14.82 -10.83
C ASN A 76 10.83 14.27 -9.92
N LEU A 77 10.64 13.03 -9.45
CA LEU A 77 11.58 12.35 -8.56
C LEU A 77 12.43 11.32 -9.31
N ASP A 78 13.74 11.40 -9.14
CA ASP A 78 14.68 10.38 -9.59
C ASP A 78 14.93 9.34 -8.49
N ILE A 79 13.99 8.39 -8.35
CA ILE A 79 14.06 7.28 -7.40
C ILE A 79 13.98 5.96 -8.19
N PRO A 80 14.81 4.94 -7.89
CA PRO A 80 14.75 3.67 -8.62
C PRO A 80 13.35 3.04 -8.62
N GLN A 81 12.90 2.56 -9.78
CA GLN A 81 11.58 1.93 -9.95
C GLN A 81 11.40 0.65 -9.12
N ASN A 82 12.50 0.00 -8.73
CA ASN A 82 12.50 -1.18 -7.88
C ASN A 82 12.16 -0.86 -6.42
N ASN A 83 12.22 0.41 -6.00
CA ASN A 83 11.80 0.80 -4.67
C ASN A 83 10.27 0.93 -4.59
N THR A 84 9.63 -0.10 -4.07
CA THR A 84 8.17 -0.20 -3.94
C THR A 84 7.61 0.44 -2.67
N PHE A 85 8.47 0.89 -1.76
CA PHE A 85 8.10 1.51 -0.48
C PHE A 85 7.99 3.02 -0.60
N LEU A 86 6.99 3.62 0.05
CA LEU A 86 6.87 5.08 0.13
C LEU A 86 8.02 5.65 0.97
N LEU A 87 8.75 6.61 0.41
CA LEU A 87 9.87 7.29 1.06
C LEU A 87 9.41 8.62 1.69
N PRO A 88 10.12 9.13 2.72
CA PRO A 88 9.87 10.46 3.27
C PRO A 88 9.88 11.55 2.18
N ARG A 89 10.83 11.44 1.24
CA ARG A 89 10.97 12.36 0.10
C ARG A 89 9.73 12.41 -0.80
N ASP A 90 9.03 11.28 -0.95
CA ASP A 90 7.78 11.23 -1.74
C ASP A 90 6.70 12.11 -1.12
N VAL A 91 6.63 12.12 0.22
CA VAL A 91 5.63 12.90 0.96
C VAL A 91 5.98 14.38 0.90
N LEU A 92 7.24 14.74 1.13
CA LEU A 92 7.69 16.14 1.04
C LEU A 92 7.45 16.72 -0.35
N ALA A 93 7.83 16.00 -1.41
CA ALA A 93 7.61 16.43 -2.78
C ALA A 93 6.11 16.54 -3.14
N ALA A 94 5.27 15.63 -2.63
CA ALA A 94 3.82 15.73 -2.79
C ALA A 94 3.25 16.96 -2.09
N THR A 95 3.73 17.30 -0.88
CA THR A 95 3.31 18.50 -0.16
C THR A 95 3.76 19.77 -0.89
N ASP A 96 5.01 19.83 -1.36
CA ASP A 96 5.50 20.95 -2.18
C ASP A 96 4.68 21.14 -3.45
N HIS A 97 4.34 20.05 -4.12
CA HIS A 97 3.48 20.10 -5.30
C HIS A 97 2.09 20.66 -4.98
N LEU A 98 1.47 20.22 -3.87
CA LEU A 98 0.18 20.76 -3.42
C LEU A 98 0.24 22.25 -3.06
N ILE A 99 1.33 22.69 -2.42
CA ILE A 99 1.57 24.10 -2.12
C ILE A 99 1.68 24.88 -3.44
N GLY A 100 2.51 24.41 -4.38
CA GLY A 100 2.66 25.03 -5.69
C GLY A 100 1.33 25.16 -6.45
N MET A 101 0.48 24.12 -6.41
CA MET A 101 -0.86 24.17 -6.98
C MET A 101 -1.71 25.27 -6.33
N LYS A 102 -1.68 25.40 -5.00
CA LYS A 102 -2.43 26.43 -4.27
C LYS A 102 -2.02 27.86 -4.67
N PHE A 103 -0.73 28.08 -4.96
CA PHE A 103 -0.18 29.38 -5.36
C PHE A 103 -0.06 29.57 -6.88
N GLY A 104 -0.61 28.66 -7.68
CA GLY A 104 -0.67 28.79 -9.15
C GLY A 104 0.65 28.53 -9.88
N THR A 105 1.65 27.95 -9.21
CA THR A 105 2.94 27.57 -9.82
C THR A 105 2.97 26.11 -10.30
N GLY A 106 1.92 25.34 -10.03
CA GLY A 106 1.78 23.94 -10.47
C GLY A 106 1.06 23.78 -11.81
N ILE A 107 1.47 22.79 -12.60
CA ILE A 107 0.80 22.39 -13.85
C ILE A 107 -0.46 21.59 -13.49
N LEU A 108 -1.64 22.06 -13.90
CA LEU A 108 -2.94 21.43 -13.62
C LEU A 108 -3.38 20.43 -14.70
N ASP A 109 -2.76 20.47 -15.88
CA ASP A 109 -3.28 19.81 -17.10
C ASP A 109 -3.21 18.28 -17.07
N ASP A 110 -2.37 17.69 -16.23
CA ASP A 110 -2.18 16.22 -16.13
C ASP A 110 -3.15 15.53 -15.16
N ASP A 111 -4.06 16.27 -14.52
CA ASP A 111 -4.97 15.78 -13.47
C ASP A 111 -6.36 15.33 -13.93
N ASP A 112 -6.62 15.30 -15.24
CA ASP A 112 -7.85 14.73 -15.74
C ASP A 112 -7.93 13.22 -15.40
N MET A 113 -8.79 12.90 -14.44
CA MET A 113 -9.06 11.54 -13.97
C MET A 113 -9.62 10.65 -15.09
N ASN A 114 -10.21 11.24 -16.13
CA ASN A 114 -10.80 10.51 -17.25
C ASN A 114 -9.81 10.26 -18.37
N HIS A 115 -8.65 10.94 -18.39
CA HIS A 115 -7.62 10.65 -19.38
C HIS A 115 -7.12 9.22 -19.19
N LEU A 116 -7.09 8.45 -20.28
CA LEU A 116 -6.60 7.06 -20.28
C LEU A 116 -5.19 6.86 -19.71
N LYS A 117 -4.33 7.89 -19.70
CA LYS A 117 -3.02 7.85 -19.04
C LYS A 117 -3.12 7.63 -17.52
N ASN A 118 -4.24 8.05 -16.92
CA ASN A 118 -4.57 7.93 -15.50
C ASN A 118 -5.52 6.74 -15.20
N LYS A 119 -5.90 5.98 -16.23
CA LYS A 119 -6.67 4.73 -16.08
C LYS A 119 -5.77 3.53 -16.34
N ARG A 120 -5.93 2.47 -15.54
CA ARG A 120 -5.27 1.18 -15.78
C ARG A 120 -6.32 0.10 -15.99
N ILE A 121 -6.25 -0.57 -17.13
CA ILE A 121 -6.99 -1.82 -17.37
C ILE A 121 -6.26 -2.94 -16.62
N ARG A 122 -7.01 -3.72 -15.83
CA ARG A 122 -6.50 -4.93 -15.18
C ARG A 122 -7.06 -6.14 -15.91
N SER A 123 -6.18 -7.05 -16.30
CA SER A 123 -6.60 -8.31 -16.91
C SER A 123 -7.10 -9.29 -15.84
N VAL A 124 -7.74 -10.39 -16.26
CA VAL A 124 -8.10 -11.49 -15.37
C VAL A 124 -6.88 -12.01 -14.60
N ALA A 125 -5.71 -12.08 -15.24
CA ALA A 125 -4.47 -12.50 -14.61
C ALA A 125 -4.01 -11.55 -13.50
N ASP A 126 -4.12 -10.22 -13.70
CA ASP A 126 -3.81 -9.23 -12.66
C ASP A 126 -4.71 -9.40 -11.43
N LEU A 127 -6.02 -9.62 -11.65
CA LEU A 127 -7.00 -9.76 -10.58
C LEU A 127 -6.82 -11.08 -9.81
N LEU A 128 -6.56 -12.17 -10.53
CA LEU A 128 -6.21 -13.46 -9.93
C LEU A 128 -4.91 -13.36 -9.12
N GLN A 129 -3.87 -12.72 -9.67
CA GLN A 129 -2.60 -12.54 -8.98
C GLN A 129 -2.77 -11.81 -7.64
N ASP A 130 -3.63 -10.79 -7.59
CA ASP A 130 -3.97 -10.09 -6.34
C ASP A 130 -4.62 -11.04 -5.31
N GLN A 131 -5.60 -11.87 -5.73
CA GLN A 131 -6.24 -12.84 -4.83
C GLN A 131 -5.27 -13.94 -4.36
N PHE A 132 -4.45 -14.46 -5.26
CA PHE A 132 -3.41 -15.44 -4.91
C PHE A 132 -2.37 -14.84 -3.96
N GLY A 133 -1.98 -13.58 -4.13
CA GLY A 133 -1.09 -12.87 -3.21
C GLY A 133 -1.67 -12.80 -1.79
N LEU A 134 -2.96 -12.50 -1.66
CA LEU A 134 -3.67 -12.50 -0.38
C LEU A 134 -3.74 -13.91 0.24
N ALA A 135 -4.03 -14.93 -0.57
CA ALA A 135 -4.07 -16.33 -0.16
C ALA A 135 -2.70 -16.80 0.38
N LEU A 136 -1.62 -16.49 -0.34
CA LEU A 136 -0.26 -16.78 0.09
C LEU A 136 0.13 -16.03 1.37
N GLY A 137 -0.33 -14.78 1.55
CA GLY A 137 -0.16 -14.05 2.80
C GLY A 137 -0.85 -14.72 3.99
N ARG A 138 -2.07 -15.25 3.80
CA ARG A 138 -2.78 -16.03 4.82
C ARG A 138 -2.04 -17.33 5.15
N LEU A 139 -1.54 -18.02 4.12
CA LEU A 139 -0.73 -19.22 4.27
C LEU A 139 0.55 -18.93 5.07
N GLN A 140 1.29 -17.87 4.71
CA GLN A 140 2.49 -17.46 5.43
C GLN A 140 2.21 -17.25 6.92
N HIS A 141 1.12 -16.57 7.26
CA HIS A 141 0.73 -16.35 8.65
C HIS A 141 0.35 -17.66 9.37
N ALA A 142 -0.34 -18.58 8.70
CA ALA A 142 -0.65 -19.90 9.25
C ALA A 142 0.61 -20.73 9.50
N VAL A 143 1.56 -20.73 8.56
CA VAL A 143 2.86 -21.39 8.69
C VAL A 143 3.65 -20.79 9.85
N GLN A 144 3.73 -19.46 9.97
CA GLN A 144 4.39 -18.78 11.09
C GLN A 144 3.79 -19.18 12.45
N LYS A 145 2.47 -19.29 12.55
CA LYS A 145 1.80 -19.81 13.76
C LYS A 145 2.19 -21.26 14.07
N THR A 146 2.30 -22.10 13.05
CA THR A 146 2.73 -23.50 13.21
C THR A 146 4.19 -23.59 13.63
N ILE A 147 5.09 -22.81 13.04
CA ILE A 147 6.51 -22.72 13.45
C ILE A 147 6.60 -22.37 14.95
N ARG A 148 5.87 -21.33 15.40
CA ARG A 148 5.83 -20.95 16.82
C ARG A 148 5.37 -22.11 17.71
N ARG A 149 4.34 -22.86 17.31
CA ARG A 149 3.86 -24.05 18.05
C ARG A 149 4.88 -25.18 18.09
N VAL A 150 5.54 -25.47 16.98
CA VAL A 150 6.56 -26.52 16.88
C VAL A 150 7.77 -26.19 17.74
N PHE A 151 8.21 -24.93 17.72
CA PHE A 151 9.29 -24.44 18.58
C PHE A 151 8.98 -24.61 20.07
N ILE A 152 7.77 -24.26 20.51
CA ILE A 152 7.31 -24.48 21.91
C ILE A 152 7.36 -25.97 22.29
N ARG A 153 7.04 -26.86 21.34
CA ARG A 153 7.04 -28.32 21.54
C ARG A 153 8.43 -28.96 21.44
N GLN A 154 9.48 -28.17 21.22
CA GLN A 154 10.86 -28.63 21.02
C GLN A 154 11.02 -29.72 19.95
N SER A 155 10.08 -29.81 19.00
CA SER A 155 10.19 -30.76 17.89
C SER A 155 10.90 -30.12 16.70
N LYS A 156 11.67 -30.92 15.95
CA LYS A 156 12.36 -30.43 14.75
C LYS A 156 11.32 -30.09 13.67
N PRO A 157 11.25 -28.81 13.20
CA PRO A 157 10.32 -28.46 12.13
C PRO A 157 10.77 -29.09 10.81
N THR A 158 9.85 -29.80 10.15
CA THR A 158 10.05 -30.27 8.76
C THR A 158 9.08 -29.55 7.83
N PRO A 159 9.42 -29.34 6.54
CA PRO A 159 8.54 -28.65 5.60
C PRO A 159 7.12 -29.25 5.54
N GLN A 160 6.99 -30.57 5.63
CA GLN A 160 5.72 -31.28 5.63
C GLN A 160 4.86 -31.01 6.89
N THR A 161 5.49 -30.80 8.05
CA THR A 161 4.79 -30.46 9.30
C THR A 161 4.36 -29.01 9.37
N LEU A 162 5.08 -28.12 8.67
CA LEU A 162 4.79 -26.69 8.62
C LEU A 162 3.74 -26.36 7.57
N VAL A 163 3.82 -27.05 6.44
CA VAL A 163 2.94 -26.93 5.29
C VAL A 163 2.26 -28.28 5.09
N THR A 164 1.14 -28.48 5.78
CA THR A 164 0.29 -29.64 5.49
C THR A 164 -0.24 -29.49 4.07
N PRO A 165 -0.05 -30.48 3.18
CA PRO A 165 -0.51 -30.42 1.78
C PRO A 165 -1.98 -30.03 1.69
N THR A 166 -2.79 -30.58 2.60
CA THR A 166 -4.23 -30.31 2.75
C THR A 166 -4.52 -28.85 3.07
N SER A 167 -3.74 -28.20 3.92
CA SER A 167 -3.95 -26.79 4.29
C SER A 167 -3.57 -25.84 3.16
N THR A 168 -2.51 -26.15 2.40
CA THR A 168 -2.13 -25.36 1.22
C THR A 168 -3.09 -25.55 0.06
N SER A 169 -3.44 -26.79 -0.26
CA SER A 169 -4.33 -27.08 -1.39
C SER A 169 -5.70 -26.49 -1.13
N ILE A 170 -6.28 -26.68 0.07
CA ILE A 170 -7.58 -26.09 0.42
C ILE A 170 -7.54 -24.57 0.27
N LEU A 171 -6.50 -23.88 0.75
CA LEU A 171 -6.49 -22.42 0.74
C LEU A 171 -6.33 -21.84 -0.68
N LEU A 172 -5.58 -22.51 -1.55
CA LEU A 172 -5.45 -22.12 -2.97
C LEU A 172 -6.69 -22.49 -3.78
N ILE A 173 -7.22 -23.70 -3.61
CA ILE A 173 -8.44 -24.18 -4.28
C ILE A 173 -9.62 -23.30 -3.88
N THR A 174 -9.82 -23.05 -2.58
CA THR A 174 -10.89 -22.16 -2.13
C THR A 174 -10.75 -20.76 -2.69
N THR A 175 -9.54 -20.21 -2.79
CA THR A 175 -9.33 -18.89 -3.42
C THR A 175 -9.73 -18.90 -4.89
N TYR A 176 -9.37 -19.95 -5.63
CA TYR A 176 -9.76 -20.14 -7.02
C TYR A 176 -11.28 -20.25 -7.19
N GLU A 177 -11.92 -21.16 -6.45
CA GLU A 177 -13.37 -21.37 -6.46
C GLU A 177 -14.13 -20.09 -6.08
N THR A 178 -13.66 -19.38 -5.05
CA THR A 178 -14.31 -18.14 -4.60
C THR A 178 -14.18 -17.04 -5.67
N PHE A 179 -13.02 -16.94 -6.34
CA PHE A 179 -12.84 -15.98 -7.42
C PHE A 179 -13.81 -16.24 -8.56
N PHE A 180 -13.83 -17.44 -9.14
CA PHE A 180 -14.70 -17.69 -10.29
C PHE A 180 -16.19 -17.78 -9.91
N GLY A 181 -16.52 -18.17 -8.67
CA GLY A 181 -17.90 -18.30 -8.22
C GLY A 181 -18.56 -17.01 -7.74
N THR A 182 -17.80 -16.02 -7.24
CA THR A 182 -18.40 -14.83 -6.61
C THR A 182 -17.83 -13.50 -7.09
N TYR A 183 -16.76 -13.50 -7.89
CA TYR A 183 -16.15 -12.25 -8.32
C TYR A 183 -17.07 -11.52 -9.32
N PRO A 184 -17.35 -10.21 -9.15
CA PRO A 184 -18.32 -9.49 -9.99
C PRO A 184 -18.01 -9.46 -11.50
N LEU A 185 -16.74 -9.64 -11.87
CA LEU A 185 -16.28 -9.70 -13.26
C LEU A 185 -16.24 -11.15 -13.81
N SER A 186 -16.49 -12.15 -12.97
CA SER A 186 -16.68 -13.54 -13.38
C SER A 186 -18.16 -13.73 -13.77
N GLN A 187 -18.46 -13.43 -15.03
CA GLN A 187 -19.83 -13.43 -15.55
C GLN A 187 -20.11 -14.71 -16.34
N VAL A 188 -21.39 -15.11 -16.37
CA VAL A 188 -21.83 -16.21 -17.23
C VAL A 188 -21.70 -15.76 -18.67
N PHE A 189 -20.98 -16.55 -19.47
CA PHE A 189 -20.71 -16.25 -20.87
C PHE A 189 -22.01 -16.14 -21.69
N ASP A 190 -22.21 -15.02 -22.37
CA ASP A 190 -23.39 -14.80 -23.22
C ASP A 190 -23.24 -15.57 -24.54
N GLN A 191 -24.09 -16.59 -24.72
CA GLN A 191 -24.09 -17.47 -25.90
C GLN A 191 -25.26 -17.23 -26.86
N THR A 192 -25.95 -16.08 -26.76
CA THR A 192 -27.14 -15.79 -27.59
C THR A 192 -26.85 -15.86 -29.09
N ASN A 193 -25.71 -15.31 -29.54
CA ASN A 193 -25.25 -15.41 -30.94
C ASN A 193 -23.71 -15.20 -31.04
N PRO A 194 -23.08 -15.48 -32.20
CA PRO A 194 -21.63 -15.34 -32.34
C PRO A 194 -21.09 -13.92 -32.11
N LEU A 195 -21.91 -12.88 -32.34
CA LEU A 195 -21.52 -11.49 -32.08
C LEU A 195 -21.48 -11.21 -30.59
N THR A 196 -22.47 -11.65 -29.81
CA THR A 196 -22.48 -11.47 -28.35
C THR A 196 -21.30 -12.18 -27.69
N GLN A 197 -20.96 -13.37 -28.18
CA GLN A 197 -19.77 -14.10 -27.73
C GLN A 197 -18.46 -13.33 -27.95
N THR A 198 -18.33 -12.63 -29.09
CA THR A 198 -17.13 -11.86 -29.43
C THR A 198 -17.03 -10.56 -28.63
N VAL A 199 -18.16 -9.94 -28.29
CA VAL A 199 -18.20 -8.69 -27.51
C VAL A 199 -18.03 -8.94 -26.00
N HIS A 200 -18.43 -10.11 -25.51
CA HIS A 200 -18.29 -10.50 -24.11
C HIS A 200 -16.84 -10.91 -23.75
N GLY A 201 -16.10 -11.49 -24.71
CA GLY A 201 -14.70 -11.94 -24.52
C GLY A 201 -13.69 -10.82 -24.67
#